data_AF-A0A2E3Z4F6-F1
#
_entry.id   AF-A0A2E3Z4F6-F1
#
_cell.length_a   1.000
_cell.length_b   1.000
_cell.length_c   1.000
_cell.angle_alpha   90.00
_cell.angle_beta   90.00
_cell.angle_gamma   90.00
#
_symmetry.space_group_name_H-M   'P 1'
#
loop_
_entity.id
_entity.type
_entity.pdbx_description
1 polymer ?
#
loop_
_entity_poly.entity_id
_entity_poly.type
_entity_poly.pdbx_seq_one_letter_code
_entity_poly.pdbx_strand_id
1 'polypeptide(L)'
;MRANPFSAKPIEPSDFELLVGRTQLMADLRQHLRFGSPRLMILLGERGSGRTSVIQALSNLSSTSYPFTFYPEQTPAQTLLNEMYCRIAGYDTPSSTNTLVEEMVAKLQGFSGDLPLISFDFPGVGGTELAQVFERLSPVLGRLRALVIVALTPAQLSAWSDHLQQQFDISEPLSDFDTKTARALIDHRIRKVSNEAWPIQQSVLEQSIAQTGGRPALLVRHLRDLIDAERGASTSFTRKSEILEAMDLQPNDAKKRMSPNVEPLESLDSASELSNETEIEFDWDIPEMEPEPEESFPEEPVEVEDVSPKLEPESELPAFEIEDENPPEQDSAGGAILQMEPGTEPPPVSQHAFGGLTQRHRTASVEIGLENALRPKSSGPLAAKPDPTIRMPEEEPQLDSEETTYWVADSLPDPDPIIESNPVMDSVAAKTIGDSLRKENPVPPSSTLPLDFERASSLSDAEISIVEAAISREVSPSDAALQAYLSVGRPRLSQIFNGLHKAGILSVRKKGRTRLFRISNQAKAHFTDGHMEA
;
A
#
# COMPACT_ATOMS: atom_id res chain seq x y z
N MET A 1 -16.62 -39.94 -16.78
CA MET A 1 -15.93 -38.64 -17.05
C MET A 1 -14.67 -38.87 -17.89
N ARG A 2 -14.48 -38.15 -19.01
CA ARG A 2 -13.32 -38.34 -19.93
C ARG A 2 -12.03 -37.62 -19.49
N ALA A 3 -12.16 -36.52 -18.76
CA ALA A 3 -11.04 -35.76 -18.18
C ALA A 3 -11.35 -35.39 -16.72
N ASN A 4 -10.38 -34.84 -15.99
CA ASN A 4 -10.63 -34.26 -14.67
C ASN A 4 -11.18 -32.82 -14.86
N PRO A 5 -12.38 -32.51 -14.34
CA PRO A 5 -13.00 -31.18 -14.50
C PRO A 5 -12.34 -30.08 -13.65
N PHE A 6 -11.51 -30.44 -12.68
CA PHE A 6 -10.91 -29.51 -11.73
C PHE A 6 -9.50 -29.11 -12.14
N SER A 7 -9.37 -27.90 -12.68
CA SER A 7 -8.08 -27.27 -12.94
C SER A 7 -7.80 -26.18 -11.91
N ALA A 8 -6.61 -26.21 -11.31
CA ALA A 8 -6.15 -25.15 -10.39
C ALA A 8 -5.74 -23.86 -11.14
N LYS A 9 -5.88 -23.85 -12.47
CA LYS A 9 -5.60 -22.67 -13.30
C LYS A 9 -6.71 -21.61 -13.08
N PRO A 10 -6.36 -20.32 -13.10
CA PRO A 10 -7.35 -19.26 -13.19
C PRO A 10 -8.32 -19.46 -14.36
N ILE A 11 -9.54 -18.94 -14.23
CA ILE A 11 -10.58 -19.05 -15.26
C ILE A 11 -10.19 -18.19 -16.46
N GLU A 12 -10.13 -18.80 -17.65
CA GLU A 12 -9.91 -18.05 -18.89
C GLU A 12 -11.08 -17.10 -19.20
N PRO A 13 -10.85 -15.98 -19.89
CA PRO A 13 -11.91 -15.02 -20.21
C PRO A 13 -13.12 -15.66 -20.92
N SER A 14 -12.88 -16.62 -21.82
CA SER A 14 -13.92 -17.36 -22.54
C SER A 14 -14.81 -18.23 -21.64
N ASP A 15 -14.32 -18.60 -20.46
CA ASP A 15 -14.96 -19.51 -19.52
C ASP A 15 -15.71 -18.76 -18.40
N PHE A 16 -16.26 -17.57 -18.69
CA PHE A 16 -17.00 -16.74 -17.73
C PHE A 16 -18.10 -17.52 -16.97
N GLU A 17 -18.76 -18.47 -17.63
CA GLU A 17 -19.82 -19.30 -17.05
C GLU A 17 -19.36 -20.21 -15.90
N LEU A 18 -18.06 -20.42 -15.75
CA LEU A 18 -17.47 -21.20 -14.66
C LEU A 18 -17.22 -20.36 -13.39
N LEU A 19 -17.40 -19.04 -13.46
CA LEU A 19 -17.29 -18.17 -12.30
C LEU A 19 -18.53 -18.36 -11.42
N VAL A 20 -18.34 -18.96 -10.25
CA VAL A 20 -19.41 -19.23 -9.29
C VAL A 20 -19.29 -18.31 -8.09
N GLY A 21 -20.43 -17.77 -7.67
CA GLY A 21 -20.52 -16.72 -6.65
C GLY A 21 -20.11 -15.35 -7.17
N ARG A 22 -20.05 -14.36 -6.27
CA ARG A 22 -19.56 -13.00 -6.56
C ARG A 22 -20.36 -12.28 -7.67
N THR A 23 -21.63 -12.63 -7.83
CA THR A 23 -22.51 -12.09 -8.87
C THR A 23 -22.77 -10.60 -8.68
N GLN A 24 -22.89 -10.14 -7.44
CA GLN A 24 -23.06 -8.72 -7.09
C GLN A 24 -21.83 -7.91 -7.51
N LEU A 25 -20.64 -8.30 -7.06
CA LEU A 25 -19.38 -7.68 -7.45
C LEU A 25 -19.22 -7.63 -8.98
N MET A 26 -19.53 -8.72 -9.70
CA MET A 26 -19.47 -8.72 -11.16
C MET A 26 -20.51 -7.81 -11.82
N ALA A 27 -21.71 -7.68 -11.23
CA ALA A 27 -22.74 -6.78 -11.73
C ALA A 27 -22.30 -5.31 -11.55
N ASP A 28 -21.73 -4.98 -10.40
CA ASP A 28 -21.23 -3.63 -10.09
C ASP A 28 -20.08 -3.24 -11.03
N LEU A 29 -19.11 -4.14 -11.22
CA LEU A 29 -17.99 -3.91 -12.16
C LEU A 29 -18.47 -3.78 -13.61
N ARG A 30 -19.44 -4.60 -14.02
CA ARG A 30 -20.07 -4.47 -15.33
C ARG A 30 -20.75 -3.12 -15.49
N GLN A 31 -21.45 -2.65 -14.47
CA GLN A 31 -22.05 -1.31 -14.45
C GLN A 31 -20.96 -0.24 -14.58
N HIS A 32 -19.85 -0.31 -13.84
CA HIS A 32 -18.77 0.67 -13.99
C HIS A 32 -18.19 0.73 -15.41
N LEU A 33 -18.03 -0.42 -16.07
CA LEU A 33 -17.55 -0.50 -17.46
C LEU A 33 -18.55 0.09 -18.46
N ARG A 34 -19.85 -0.19 -18.30
CA ARG A 34 -20.91 0.20 -19.26
C ARG A 34 -21.34 1.66 -19.10
N PHE A 35 -21.43 2.15 -17.86
CA PHE A 35 -21.77 3.53 -17.59
C PHE A 35 -20.59 4.49 -17.82
N GLY A 36 -19.38 3.95 -18.01
CA GLY A 36 -18.22 4.74 -18.41
C GLY A 36 -17.63 5.60 -17.29
N SER A 37 -17.75 5.17 -16.03
CA SER A 37 -17.21 5.89 -14.87
C SER A 37 -15.73 5.50 -14.67
N PRO A 38 -14.75 6.36 -15.03
CA PRO A 38 -13.34 6.09 -14.76
C PRO A 38 -13.11 6.06 -13.25
N ARG A 39 -12.48 4.99 -12.76
CA ARG A 39 -12.25 4.74 -11.34
C ARG A 39 -10.99 3.92 -11.13
N LEU A 40 -10.34 4.19 -10.01
CA LEU A 40 -9.26 3.37 -9.46
C LEU A 40 -9.88 2.49 -8.39
N MET A 41 -9.72 1.19 -8.49
CA MET A 41 -10.33 0.23 -7.57
C MET A 41 -9.32 -0.82 -7.13
N ILE A 42 -9.42 -1.23 -5.86
CA ILE A 42 -8.63 -2.33 -5.31
C ILE A 42 -9.54 -3.54 -5.16
N LEU A 43 -9.17 -4.65 -5.80
CA LEU A 43 -9.81 -5.95 -5.61
C LEU A 43 -9.13 -6.68 -4.46
N LEU A 44 -9.77 -6.64 -3.30
CA LEU A 44 -9.25 -7.23 -2.07
C LEU A 44 -9.61 -8.71 -1.96
N GLY A 45 -8.66 -9.57 -1.62
CA GLY A 45 -8.95 -10.97 -1.30
C GLY A 45 -7.72 -11.75 -0.88
N GLU A 46 -7.90 -12.86 -0.18
CA GLU A 46 -6.79 -13.73 0.22
C GLU A 46 -6.12 -14.41 -0.99
N ARG A 47 -4.89 -14.92 -0.82
CA ARG A 47 -4.22 -15.69 -1.88
C ARG A 47 -5.02 -16.97 -2.16
N GLY A 48 -5.45 -17.14 -3.41
CA GLY A 48 -6.28 -18.28 -3.82
C GLY A 48 -7.79 -18.07 -3.69
N SER A 49 -8.24 -16.85 -3.36
CA SER A 49 -9.67 -16.46 -3.34
C SER A 49 -10.30 -16.34 -4.74
N GLY A 50 -9.49 -16.35 -5.81
CA GLY A 50 -9.97 -16.25 -7.19
C GLY A 50 -9.97 -14.84 -7.79
N ARG A 51 -9.24 -13.88 -7.21
CA ARG A 51 -9.08 -12.51 -7.74
C ARG A 51 -8.72 -12.49 -9.23
N THR A 52 -7.70 -13.25 -9.63
CA THR A 52 -7.27 -13.37 -11.03
C THR A 52 -8.40 -13.87 -11.93
N SER A 53 -9.19 -14.84 -11.44
CA SER A 53 -10.35 -15.36 -12.18
C SER A 53 -11.49 -14.35 -12.31
N VAL A 54 -11.69 -13.48 -11.31
CA VAL A 54 -12.65 -12.37 -11.38
C VAL A 54 -12.19 -11.34 -12.42
N ILE A 55 -10.91 -10.97 -12.43
CA ILE A 55 -10.34 -10.03 -13.41
C ILE A 55 -10.42 -10.59 -14.84
N GLN A 56 -10.09 -11.87 -15.04
CA GLN A 56 -10.19 -12.52 -16.36
C GLN A 56 -11.64 -12.69 -16.81
N ALA A 57 -12.55 -13.00 -15.89
CA ALA A 57 -13.98 -13.02 -16.18
C ALA A 57 -14.49 -11.62 -16.58
N LEU A 58 -13.95 -10.56 -15.95
CA LEU A 58 -14.28 -9.19 -16.27
C LEU A 58 -13.72 -8.76 -17.63
N SER A 59 -12.53 -9.21 -18.01
CA SER A 59 -11.94 -8.88 -19.32
C SER A 59 -12.75 -9.41 -20.50
N ASN A 60 -13.53 -10.48 -20.31
CA ASN A 60 -14.50 -10.94 -21.31
C ASN A 60 -15.71 -10.03 -21.47
N LEU A 61 -16.02 -9.23 -20.44
CA LEU A 61 -17.15 -8.30 -20.43
C LEU A 61 -16.77 -6.90 -20.94
N SER A 62 -15.47 -6.56 -20.92
CA SER A 62 -14.94 -5.31 -21.44
C SER A 62 -14.49 -5.47 -22.90
N SER A 63 -14.73 -4.45 -23.72
CA SER A 63 -14.35 -4.46 -25.13
C SER A 63 -12.84 -4.35 -25.33
N THR A 64 -12.15 -3.66 -24.42
CA THR A 64 -10.70 -3.51 -24.37
C THR A 64 -10.21 -3.82 -22.96
N SER A 65 -9.19 -4.68 -22.85
CA SER A 65 -8.62 -5.10 -21.57
C SER A 65 -7.10 -5.17 -21.67
N TYR A 66 -6.42 -4.58 -20.71
CA TYR A 66 -4.96 -4.53 -20.60
C TYR A 66 -4.51 -5.18 -19.29
N PRO A 67 -4.23 -6.49 -19.27
CA PRO A 67 -3.76 -7.18 -18.08
C PRO A 67 -2.24 -7.08 -17.91
N PHE A 68 -1.83 -6.70 -16.71
CA PHE A 68 -0.44 -6.65 -16.24
C PHE A 68 -0.25 -7.70 -15.15
N THR A 69 0.45 -8.78 -15.50
CA THR A 69 0.68 -9.95 -14.62
C THR A 69 2.14 -10.15 -14.24
N PHE A 70 3.06 -9.43 -14.89
CA PHE A 70 4.49 -9.54 -14.65
C PHE A 70 4.99 -8.27 -13.97
N TYR A 71 5.71 -8.45 -12.85
CA TYR A 71 6.28 -7.33 -12.11
C TYR A 71 7.74 -7.11 -12.57
N PRO A 72 8.09 -5.92 -13.09
CA PRO A 72 9.46 -5.62 -13.52
C PRO A 72 10.41 -5.43 -12.33
N GLU A 73 11.64 -5.95 -12.46
CA GLU A 73 12.68 -5.87 -11.42
C GLU A 73 13.35 -4.49 -11.35
N GLN A 74 13.59 -3.85 -12.51
CA GLN A 74 14.25 -2.54 -12.59
C GLN A 74 13.25 -1.42 -12.84
N THR A 75 13.36 -0.34 -12.06
CA THR A 75 12.53 0.88 -12.16
C THR A 75 11.04 0.61 -12.44
N PRO A 76 10.35 -0.12 -11.56
CA PRO A 76 9.08 -0.75 -11.89
C PRO A 76 7.99 0.23 -12.36
N ALA A 77 7.90 1.41 -11.76
CA ALA A 77 6.92 2.42 -12.16
C ALA A 77 7.12 2.91 -13.60
N GLN A 78 8.36 3.12 -14.05
CA GLN A 78 8.65 3.57 -15.42
C GLN A 78 8.42 2.45 -16.43
N THR A 79 8.86 1.23 -16.11
CA THR A 79 8.69 0.06 -16.97
C THR A 79 7.21 -0.27 -17.18
N LEU A 80 6.41 -0.23 -16.11
CA LEU A 80 4.95 -0.41 -16.21
C LEU A 80 4.28 0.70 -17.03
N LEU A 81 4.74 1.95 -16.91
CA LEU A 81 4.25 3.05 -17.74
C LEU A 81 4.55 2.85 -19.22
N ASN A 82 5.77 2.46 -19.55
CA ASN A 82 6.17 2.18 -20.91
C ASN A 82 5.38 0.98 -21.47
N GLU A 83 5.17 -0.08 -20.67
CA GLU A 83 4.36 -1.22 -21.10
C GLU A 83 2.89 -0.83 -21.33
N MET A 84 2.31 -0.03 -20.43
CA MET A 84 0.96 0.53 -20.62
C MET A 84 0.86 1.34 -21.91
N TYR A 85 1.82 2.23 -22.15
CA TYR A 85 1.88 3.01 -23.37
C TYR A 85 1.97 2.10 -24.61
N CYS A 86 2.86 1.11 -24.60
CA CYS A 86 3.01 0.17 -25.72
C CYS A 86 1.71 -0.56 -26.06
N ARG A 87 0.92 -0.94 -25.05
CA ARG A 87 -0.37 -1.64 -25.25
C ARG A 87 -1.51 -0.72 -25.67
N ILE A 88 -1.51 0.54 -25.25
CA ILE A 88 -2.60 1.50 -25.51
C ILE A 88 -2.36 2.31 -26.78
N ALA A 89 -1.14 2.85 -26.91
CA ALA A 89 -0.77 3.82 -27.92
C ALA A 89 0.02 3.22 -29.08
N GLY A 90 0.95 2.31 -28.81
CA GLY A 90 1.82 1.68 -29.81
C GLY A 90 3.29 1.66 -29.40
N TYR A 91 4.15 1.11 -30.25
CA TYR A 91 5.54 0.76 -29.89
C TYR A 91 6.55 1.93 -29.87
N ASP A 92 6.15 3.15 -30.25
CA ASP A 92 7.06 4.29 -30.33
C ASP A 92 7.03 5.09 -29.02
N THR A 93 7.86 4.69 -28.06
CA THR A 93 7.90 5.27 -26.71
C THR A 93 8.67 6.60 -26.72
N PRO A 94 8.03 7.74 -26.41
CA PRO A 94 8.75 9.01 -26.33
C PRO A 94 9.64 9.05 -25.08
N SER A 95 10.75 9.79 -25.16
CA SER A 95 11.73 9.87 -24.07
C SER A 95 11.22 10.60 -22.82
N SER A 96 10.15 11.39 -22.94
CA SER A 96 9.55 12.12 -21.81
C SER A 96 8.30 11.40 -21.28
N THR A 97 8.23 11.22 -19.96
CA THR A 97 7.09 10.61 -19.28
C THR A 97 5.82 11.46 -19.42
N ASN A 98 5.93 12.79 -19.49
CA ASN A 98 4.76 13.67 -19.61
C ASN A 98 4.08 13.51 -20.98
N THR A 99 4.87 13.48 -22.05
CA THR A 99 4.35 13.29 -23.41
C THR A 99 3.74 11.91 -23.58
N LEU A 100 4.37 10.88 -22.99
CA LEU A 100 3.83 9.52 -22.94
C LEU A 100 2.43 9.51 -22.30
N VAL A 101 2.28 10.15 -21.14
CA VAL A 101 1.00 10.22 -20.42
C VAL A 101 -0.05 11.01 -21.20
N GLU A 102 0.31 12.15 -21.79
CA GLU A 102 -0.61 12.96 -22.58
C GLU A 102 -1.15 12.20 -23.79
N GLU A 103 -0.30 11.46 -24.49
CA GLU A 103 -0.74 10.65 -25.63
C GLU A 103 -1.61 9.46 -25.19
N MET A 104 -1.29 8.78 -24.09
CA MET A 104 -2.15 7.74 -23.52
C MET A 104 -3.53 8.29 -23.15
N VAL A 105 -3.57 9.45 -22.48
CA VAL A 105 -4.81 10.12 -22.09
C VAL A 105 -5.61 10.49 -23.33
N ALA A 106 -4.99 11.08 -24.35
CA ALA A 106 -5.66 11.47 -25.59
C ALA A 106 -6.27 10.25 -26.31
N LYS A 107 -5.53 9.14 -26.39
CA LYS A 107 -6.04 7.91 -27.00
C LYS A 107 -7.20 7.30 -26.21
N LEU A 108 -7.08 7.20 -24.89
CA LEU A 108 -8.15 6.65 -24.03
C LEU A 108 -9.39 7.56 -23.97
N GLN A 109 -9.22 8.88 -24.07
CA GLN A 109 -10.34 9.82 -24.16
C GLN A 109 -11.09 9.73 -25.50
N GLY A 110 -10.36 9.45 -26.59
CA GLY A 110 -10.92 9.30 -27.94
C GLY A 110 -11.80 8.06 -28.14
N PHE A 111 -11.74 7.07 -27.24
CA PHE A 111 -12.62 5.91 -27.31
C PHE A 111 -14.08 6.29 -26.99
N SER A 112 -14.96 6.08 -27.95
CA SER A 112 -16.41 6.15 -27.80
C SER A 112 -16.97 4.73 -27.67
N GLY A 113 -17.12 4.27 -26.43
CA GLY A 113 -17.59 2.92 -26.13
C GLY A 113 -17.50 2.61 -24.64
N ASP A 114 -17.48 1.31 -24.34
CA ASP A 114 -17.23 0.84 -22.98
C ASP A 114 -15.88 1.32 -22.48
N LEU A 115 -15.79 1.51 -21.17
CA LEU A 115 -14.56 1.93 -20.53
C LEU A 115 -13.48 0.84 -20.68
N PRO A 116 -12.24 1.19 -21.06
CA PRO A 116 -11.13 0.24 -21.09
C PRO A 116 -10.82 -0.26 -19.68
N LEU A 117 -10.54 -1.57 -19.57
CA LEU A 117 -10.12 -2.20 -18.33
C LEU A 117 -8.59 -2.28 -18.27
N ILE A 118 -7.99 -1.77 -17.20
CA ILE A 118 -6.57 -1.93 -16.89
C ILE A 118 -6.50 -2.72 -15.59
N SER A 119 -5.83 -3.88 -15.59
CA SER A 119 -5.76 -4.73 -14.40
C SER A 119 -4.33 -5.06 -14.01
N PHE A 120 -3.99 -4.89 -12.74
CA PHE A 120 -2.69 -5.23 -12.17
C PHE A 120 -2.85 -6.40 -11.18
N ASP A 121 -2.15 -7.50 -11.41
CA ASP A 121 -2.14 -8.67 -10.52
C ASP A 121 -0.72 -9.15 -10.27
N PHE A 122 -0.19 -8.82 -9.08
CA PHE A 122 1.19 -9.13 -8.68
C PHE A 122 1.20 -9.93 -7.36
N PRO A 123 0.90 -11.23 -7.40
CA PRO A 123 0.75 -12.05 -6.19
C PRO A 123 2.07 -12.35 -5.46
N GLY A 124 3.23 -12.13 -6.09
CA GLY A 124 4.56 -12.45 -5.55
C GLY A 124 5.31 -11.28 -4.93
N VAL A 125 4.78 -10.05 -5.02
CA VAL A 125 5.49 -8.83 -4.65
C VAL A 125 5.11 -8.37 -3.24
N GLY A 126 6.07 -7.82 -2.50
CA GLY A 126 5.83 -7.26 -1.17
C GLY A 126 4.88 -6.05 -1.20
N GLY A 127 4.09 -5.86 -0.14
CA GLY A 127 3.13 -4.76 -0.06
C GLY A 127 3.78 -3.37 -0.11
N THR A 128 4.97 -3.23 0.48
CA THR A 128 5.74 -1.97 0.53
C THR A 128 6.27 -1.57 -0.84
N GLU A 129 6.80 -2.52 -1.61
CA GLU A 129 7.27 -2.30 -2.99
C GLU A 129 6.11 -1.88 -3.90
N LEU A 130 4.97 -2.57 -3.80
CA LEU A 130 3.76 -2.19 -4.53
C LEU A 130 3.29 -0.78 -4.14
N ALA A 131 3.30 -0.43 -2.86
CA ALA A 131 2.90 0.90 -2.40
C ALA A 131 3.77 2.00 -3.04
N GLN A 132 5.09 1.84 -3.05
CA GLN A 132 6.02 2.82 -3.65
C GLN A 132 5.77 3.02 -5.16
N VAL A 133 5.44 1.94 -5.87
CA VAL A 133 5.14 1.99 -7.31
C VAL A 133 3.80 2.67 -7.57
N PHE A 134 2.75 2.26 -6.85
CA PHE A 134 1.42 2.83 -7.03
C PHE A 134 1.33 4.27 -6.56
N GLU A 135 2.11 4.71 -5.57
CA GLU A 135 2.20 6.13 -5.19
C GLU A 135 2.70 7.01 -6.37
N ARG A 136 3.64 6.50 -7.18
CA ARG A 136 4.12 7.19 -8.39
C ARG A 136 3.17 7.06 -9.57
N LEU A 137 2.48 5.93 -9.71
CA LEU A 137 1.56 5.67 -10.83
C LEU A 137 0.18 6.30 -10.64
N SER A 138 -0.30 6.48 -9.41
CA SER A 138 -1.67 6.94 -9.13
C SER A 138 -2.01 8.30 -9.79
N PRO A 139 -1.12 9.32 -9.80
CA PRO A 139 -1.38 10.57 -10.51
C PRO A 139 -1.58 10.39 -12.02
N VAL A 140 -0.96 9.37 -12.61
CA VAL A 140 -1.12 9.04 -14.03
C VAL A 140 -2.41 8.26 -14.25
N LEU A 141 -2.63 7.21 -13.46
CA LEU A 141 -3.80 6.34 -13.56
C LEU A 141 -5.10 7.13 -13.36
N GLY A 142 -5.11 8.10 -12.44
CA GLY A 142 -6.27 8.97 -12.20
C GLY A 142 -6.63 9.91 -13.36
N ARG A 143 -5.70 10.16 -14.30
CA ARG A 143 -5.97 10.96 -15.51
C ARG A 143 -6.53 10.12 -16.66
N LEU A 144 -6.38 8.79 -16.60
CA LEU A 144 -6.83 7.89 -17.65
C LEU A 144 -8.34 7.69 -17.57
N ARG A 145 -9.03 7.77 -18.71
CA ARG A 145 -10.43 7.38 -18.81
C ARG A 145 -10.54 5.85 -18.90
N ALA A 146 -10.25 5.17 -17.79
CA ALA A 146 -10.23 3.71 -17.70
C ALA A 146 -10.77 3.22 -16.34
N LEU A 147 -11.21 1.96 -16.28
CA LEU A 147 -11.42 1.25 -15.02
C LEU A 147 -10.10 0.57 -14.67
N VAL A 148 -9.44 1.02 -13.61
CA VAL A 148 -8.18 0.44 -13.16
C VAL A 148 -8.46 -0.44 -11.95
N ILE A 149 -8.11 -1.72 -12.03
CA ILE A 149 -8.27 -2.68 -10.93
C ILE A 149 -6.91 -3.18 -10.49
N VAL A 150 -6.58 -3.03 -9.21
CA VAL A 150 -5.36 -3.57 -8.60
C VAL A 150 -5.75 -4.72 -7.67
N ALA A 151 -5.31 -5.94 -7.95
CA ALA A 151 -5.54 -7.09 -7.08
C ALA A 151 -4.52 -7.13 -5.94
N LEU A 152 -5.00 -7.02 -4.70
CA LEU A 152 -4.15 -7.03 -3.50
C LEU A 152 -4.62 -8.05 -2.46
N THR A 153 -3.68 -8.58 -1.68
CA THR A 153 -3.99 -9.28 -0.42
C THR A 153 -4.27 -8.26 0.69
N PRO A 154 -5.02 -8.64 1.74
CA PRO A 154 -5.16 -7.80 2.93
C PRO A 154 -3.81 -7.39 3.54
N ALA A 155 -2.83 -8.30 3.54
CA ALA A 155 -1.47 -8.02 3.99
C ALA A 155 -0.70 -7.04 3.10
N GLN A 156 -0.97 -7.02 1.78
CA GLN A 156 -0.39 -6.02 0.87
C GLN A 156 -1.05 -4.65 1.07
N LEU A 157 -2.37 -4.62 1.24
CA LEU A 157 -3.12 -3.38 1.46
C LEU A 157 -2.73 -2.70 2.79
N SER A 158 -2.46 -3.46 3.85
CA SER A 158 -2.04 -2.89 5.14
C SER A 158 -0.68 -2.19 5.08
N ALA A 159 0.14 -2.48 4.07
CA ALA A 159 1.40 -1.78 3.82
C ALA A 159 1.22 -0.46 3.06
N TRP A 160 0.04 -0.19 2.49
CA TRP A 160 -0.24 1.04 1.76
C TRP A 160 -0.56 2.18 2.74
N SER A 161 -0.08 3.39 2.43
CA SER A 161 -0.39 4.58 3.23
C SER A 161 -1.86 4.96 3.13
N ASP A 162 -2.40 5.60 4.18
CA ASP A 162 -3.79 6.07 4.20
C ASP A 162 -4.10 7.01 3.02
N HIS A 163 -3.11 7.83 2.62
CA HIS A 163 -3.25 8.73 1.47
C HIS A 163 -3.45 7.96 0.17
N LEU A 164 -2.68 6.89 -0.05
CA LEU A 164 -2.82 6.05 -1.23
C LEU A 164 -4.15 5.30 -1.20
N GLN A 165 -4.55 4.75 -0.05
CA GLN A 165 -5.83 4.05 0.10
C GLN A 165 -7.04 4.95 -0.23
N GLN A 166 -7.00 6.23 0.15
CA GLN A 166 -8.07 7.20 -0.15
C GLN A 166 -8.25 7.49 -1.66
N GLN A 167 -7.24 7.21 -2.48
CA GLN A 167 -7.32 7.42 -3.93
C GLN A 167 -8.01 6.25 -4.66
N PHE A 168 -8.19 5.11 -4.00
CA PHE A 168 -8.76 3.91 -4.58
C PHE A 168 -10.07 3.53 -3.90
N ASP A 169 -11.06 3.13 -4.69
CA ASP A 169 -12.26 2.48 -4.20
C ASP A 169 -11.90 1.05 -3.76
N ILE A 170 -11.90 0.77 -2.46
CA ILE A 170 -11.58 -0.56 -1.93
C ILE A 170 -12.82 -1.45 -2.01
N SER A 171 -12.71 -2.59 -2.70
CA SER A 171 -13.79 -3.58 -2.73
C SER A 171 -13.92 -4.32 -1.40
N GLU A 172 -15.10 -4.90 -1.15
CA GLU A 172 -15.23 -5.90 -0.09
C GLU A 172 -14.26 -7.07 -0.33
N PRO A 173 -13.68 -7.63 0.75
CA PRO A 173 -12.78 -8.77 0.64
C PRO A 173 -13.52 -9.97 0.05
N LEU A 174 -12.91 -10.63 -0.94
CA LEU A 174 -13.48 -11.84 -1.53
C LEU A 174 -13.64 -12.93 -0.46
N SER A 175 -14.90 -13.25 -0.13
CA SER A 175 -15.24 -14.29 0.84
C SER A 175 -14.83 -15.68 0.35
N ASP A 176 -14.59 -16.55 1.33
CA ASP A 176 -14.42 -17.99 1.09
C ASP A 176 -15.75 -18.64 0.65
N PHE A 177 -15.67 -19.83 0.09
CA PHE A 177 -16.84 -20.55 -0.40
C PHE A 177 -17.58 -21.28 0.72
N ASP A 178 -18.88 -21.01 0.78
CA ASP A 178 -19.84 -21.81 1.54
C ASP A 178 -20.19 -23.10 0.78
N THR A 179 -20.71 -24.09 1.50
CA THR A 179 -21.18 -25.39 1.01
C THR A 179 -22.03 -25.28 -0.25
N LYS A 180 -22.97 -24.34 -0.30
CA LYS A 180 -23.83 -24.09 -1.46
C LYS A 180 -23.04 -23.63 -2.69
N THR A 181 -22.13 -22.66 -2.50
CA THR A 181 -21.31 -22.11 -3.58
C THR A 181 -20.27 -23.13 -4.08
N ALA A 182 -19.70 -23.93 -3.17
CA ALA A 182 -18.79 -25.02 -3.50
C ALA A 182 -19.50 -26.10 -4.33
N ARG A 183 -20.73 -26.47 -3.95
CA ARG A 183 -21.55 -27.42 -4.72
C ARG A 183 -21.86 -26.89 -6.12
N ALA A 184 -22.26 -25.63 -6.24
CA ALA A 184 -22.50 -25.00 -7.54
C ALA A 184 -21.21 -25.00 -8.39
N LEU A 185 -20.04 -24.71 -7.81
CA LEU A 185 -18.76 -24.78 -8.51
C LEU A 185 -18.48 -26.18 -9.06
N ILE A 186 -18.69 -27.21 -8.24
CA ILE A 186 -18.53 -28.61 -8.61
C ILE A 186 -19.45 -28.94 -9.80
N ASP A 187 -20.73 -28.63 -9.69
CA ASP A 187 -21.72 -28.89 -10.73
C ASP A 187 -21.37 -28.19 -12.06
N HIS A 188 -20.99 -26.90 -12.01
CA HIS A 188 -20.58 -26.15 -13.20
C HIS A 188 -19.34 -26.75 -13.87
N ARG A 189 -18.33 -27.15 -13.09
CA ARG A 189 -17.10 -27.75 -13.62
C ARG A 189 -17.33 -29.14 -14.22
N ILE A 190 -18.17 -29.95 -13.58
CA ILE A 190 -18.48 -31.30 -14.08
C ILE A 190 -19.31 -31.24 -15.35
N ARG A 191 -20.31 -30.35 -15.43
CA ARG A 191 -21.14 -30.17 -16.63
C ARG A 191 -20.32 -29.88 -17.88
N LYS A 192 -19.16 -29.23 -17.74
CA LYS A 192 -18.24 -28.96 -18.86
C LYS A 192 -17.59 -30.24 -19.42
N VAL A 193 -17.41 -31.28 -18.61
CA VAL A 193 -16.67 -32.51 -18.97
C VAL A 193 -17.56 -33.75 -19.05
N SER A 194 -18.75 -33.70 -18.45
CA SER A 194 -19.67 -34.82 -18.29
C SER A 194 -21.11 -34.33 -18.34
N ASN A 195 -21.97 -35.12 -18.99
CA ASN A 195 -23.41 -34.89 -18.97
C ASN A 195 -24.07 -35.44 -17.69
N GLU A 196 -23.34 -36.27 -16.93
CA GLU A 196 -23.77 -36.80 -15.63
C GLU A 196 -23.20 -35.96 -14.49
N ALA A 197 -24.05 -35.64 -13.50
CA ALA A 197 -23.65 -34.97 -12.28
C ALA A 197 -22.81 -35.91 -11.40
N TRP A 198 -21.81 -35.38 -10.70
CA TRP A 198 -21.05 -36.16 -9.72
C TRP A 198 -21.85 -36.18 -8.40
N PRO A 199 -22.29 -37.34 -7.93
CA PRO A 199 -23.05 -37.44 -6.68
C PRO A 199 -22.09 -37.34 -5.49
N ILE A 200 -21.51 -36.17 -5.23
CA ILE A 200 -20.69 -35.95 -4.04
C ILE A 200 -21.59 -35.91 -2.80
N GLN A 201 -21.26 -36.76 -1.82
CA GLN A 201 -21.92 -36.74 -0.51
C GLN A 201 -21.65 -35.41 0.18
N GLN A 202 -22.66 -34.86 0.85
CA GLN A 202 -22.53 -33.58 1.54
C GLN A 202 -21.51 -33.63 2.68
N SER A 203 -21.39 -34.77 3.37
CA SER A 203 -20.37 -35.01 4.40
C SER A 203 -18.94 -34.85 3.86
N VAL A 204 -18.66 -35.42 2.69
CA VAL A 204 -17.35 -35.32 2.04
C VAL A 204 -17.07 -33.87 1.63
N LEU A 205 -18.07 -33.17 1.11
CA LEU A 205 -17.93 -31.75 0.76
C LEU A 205 -17.66 -30.87 1.98
N GLU A 206 -18.37 -31.09 3.08
CA GLU A 206 -18.16 -30.38 4.35
C GLU A 206 -16.77 -30.66 4.93
N GLN A 207 -16.29 -31.90 4.86
CA GLN A 207 -14.93 -32.26 5.25
C GLN A 207 -13.88 -31.58 4.35
N SER A 208 -14.09 -31.56 3.03
CA SER A 208 -13.20 -30.87 2.10
C SER A 208 -13.13 -29.37 2.38
N ILE A 209 -14.25 -28.73 2.73
CA ILE A 209 -14.29 -27.32 3.12
C ILE A 209 -13.58 -27.11 4.45
N ALA A 210 -13.80 -27.98 5.44
CA ALA A 210 -13.13 -27.91 6.73
C ALA A 210 -11.60 -28.05 6.61
N GLN A 211 -11.11 -28.91 5.71
CA GLN A 211 -9.67 -29.08 5.45
C GLN A 211 -9.05 -27.91 4.68
N THR A 212 -9.81 -27.26 3.80
CA THR A 212 -9.29 -26.21 2.90
C THR A 212 -9.59 -24.79 3.39
N GLY A 213 -10.39 -24.66 4.45
CA GLY A 213 -10.89 -23.37 4.94
C GLY A 213 -11.81 -22.66 3.95
N GLY A 214 -12.43 -23.39 3.01
CA GLY A 214 -13.31 -22.81 1.98
C GLY A 214 -12.57 -22.02 0.88
N ARG A 215 -11.23 -22.01 0.86
CA ARG A 215 -10.46 -21.28 -0.16
C ARG A 215 -10.64 -21.93 -1.54
N PRO A 216 -11.11 -21.20 -2.57
CA PRO A 216 -11.39 -21.74 -3.90
C PRO A 216 -10.24 -22.53 -4.54
N ALA A 217 -9.02 -21.98 -4.53
CA ALA A 217 -7.86 -22.62 -5.15
C ALA A 217 -7.46 -23.93 -4.44
N LEU A 218 -7.53 -23.96 -3.10
CA LEU A 218 -7.23 -25.15 -2.31
C LEU A 218 -8.32 -26.20 -2.46
N LEU A 219 -9.58 -25.77 -2.45
CA LEU A 219 -10.74 -26.64 -2.66
C LEU A 219 -10.68 -27.34 -4.02
N VAL A 220 -10.44 -26.60 -5.10
CA VAL A 220 -10.32 -27.17 -6.46
C VAL A 220 -9.15 -28.15 -6.54
N ARG A 221 -8.01 -27.83 -5.91
CA ARG A 221 -6.87 -28.74 -5.85
C ARG A 221 -7.19 -30.03 -5.09
N HIS A 222 -7.88 -29.92 -3.96
CA HIS A 222 -8.29 -31.07 -3.16
C HIS A 222 -9.31 -31.94 -3.90
N LEU A 223 -10.33 -31.35 -4.53
CA LEU A 223 -11.31 -32.08 -5.33
C LEU A 223 -10.69 -32.78 -6.55
N ARG A 224 -9.72 -32.13 -7.20
CA ARG A 224 -8.93 -32.75 -8.27
C ARG A 224 -8.20 -33.98 -7.75
N ASP A 225 -7.48 -33.83 -6.64
CA ASP A 225 -6.69 -34.89 -6.03
C ASP A 225 -7.59 -36.05 -5.52
N LEU A 226 -8.85 -35.79 -5.11
CA LEU A 226 -9.86 -36.79 -4.76
C LEU A 226 -10.31 -37.62 -5.99
N ILE A 227 -10.64 -36.97 -7.11
CA ILE A 227 -11.02 -37.67 -8.34
C ILE A 227 -9.85 -38.50 -8.88
N ASP A 228 -8.64 -37.95 -8.82
CA ASP A 228 -7.44 -38.66 -9.28
C ASP A 228 -7.15 -39.87 -8.39
N ALA A 229 -7.34 -39.76 -7.07
CA ALA A 229 -7.24 -40.88 -6.13
C ALA A 229 -8.28 -41.98 -6.40
N GLU A 230 -9.54 -41.61 -6.68
CA GLU A 230 -10.60 -42.55 -7.06
C GLU A 230 -10.25 -43.34 -8.34
N ARG A 231 -9.46 -42.73 -9.24
CA ARG A 231 -8.95 -43.38 -10.46
C ARG A 231 -7.65 -44.17 -10.25
N GLY A 232 -7.15 -44.26 -9.01
CA GLY A 232 -5.93 -44.98 -8.66
C GLY A 232 -4.63 -44.23 -8.94
N ALA A 233 -4.67 -42.91 -9.16
CA ALA A 233 -3.46 -42.10 -9.21
C ALA A 233 -3.00 -41.77 -7.78
N SER A 234 -1.71 -41.95 -7.50
CA SER A 234 -1.12 -41.49 -6.25
C SER A 234 -1.05 -39.95 -6.27
N THR A 235 -1.80 -39.30 -5.39
CA THR A 235 -1.84 -37.85 -5.26
C THR A 235 -1.23 -37.39 -3.95
N SER A 236 -1.02 -36.08 -3.80
CA SER A 236 -0.55 -35.52 -2.52
C SER A 236 -1.51 -35.81 -1.37
N PHE A 237 -2.80 -36.02 -1.68
CA PHE A 237 -3.81 -36.46 -0.73
C PHE A 237 -3.64 -37.93 -0.35
N THR A 238 -3.49 -38.85 -1.32
CA THR A 238 -3.29 -40.28 -1.00
C THR A 238 -1.99 -40.50 -0.23
N ARG A 239 -0.91 -39.78 -0.57
CA ARG A 239 0.34 -39.85 0.21
C ARG A 239 0.15 -39.34 1.64
N LYS A 240 -0.62 -38.27 1.84
CA LYS A 240 -0.91 -37.76 3.19
C LYS A 240 -1.83 -38.71 3.97
N SER A 241 -2.86 -39.28 3.33
CA SER A 241 -3.72 -40.26 3.99
C SER A 241 -2.98 -41.55 4.29
N GLU A 242 -2.14 -42.04 3.37
CA GLU A 242 -1.28 -43.22 3.57
C GLU A 242 -0.25 -42.98 4.69
N ILE A 243 0.35 -41.78 4.77
CA ILE A 243 1.23 -41.41 5.88
C ILE A 243 0.46 -41.33 7.19
N LEU A 244 -0.74 -40.74 7.20
CA LEU A 244 -1.58 -40.67 8.40
C LEU A 244 -2.06 -42.06 8.85
N GLU A 245 -2.45 -42.93 7.91
CA GLU A 245 -2.81 -44.33 8.17
C GLU A 245 -1.60 -45.17 8.60
N ALA A 246 -0.41 -44.89 8.07
CA ALA A 246 0.84 -45.52 8.52
C ALA A 246 1.31 -44.99 9.88
N MET A 247 0.91 -43.78 10.26
CA MET A 247 1.18 -43.16 11.56
C MET A 247 0.10 -43.49 12.62
N ASP A 248 -1.02 -44.10 12.23
CA ASP A 248 -2.01 -44.69 13.14
C ASP A 248 -1.44 -46.00 13.72
N LEU A 249 -0.40 -45.83 14.53
CA LEU A 249 0.08 -46.82 15.48
C LEU A 249 -1.11 -47.23 16.34
N GLN A 250 -1.44 -48.53 16.30
CA GLN A 250 -2.47 -49.12 17.16
C GLN A 250 -2.37 -48.57 18.59
N PRO A 251 -3.51 -48.30 19.26
CA PRO A 251 -3.52 -47.71 20.59
C PRO A 251 -2.62 -48.54 21.49
N ASN A 252 -1.48 -47.94 21.87
CA ASN A 252 -0.39 -48.63 22.53
C ASN A 252 -0.93 -49.34 23.78
N ASP A 253 -0.75 -50.66 23.79
CA ASP A 253 -1.14 -51.62 24.82
C ASP A 253 -0.25 -51.42 26.08
N ALA A 254 -0.24 -50.20 26.63
CA ALA A 254 0.63 -49.74 27.72
C ALA A 254 0.37 -50.48 29.04
N LYS A 255 -0.76 -51.18 29.17
CA LYS A 255 -1.09 -52.02 30.34
C LYS A 255 -0.43 -53.40 30.34
N LYS A 256 0.14 -53.87 29.23
CA LYS A 256 0.82 -55.18 29.18
C LYS A 256 2.34 -55.13 29.40
N ARG A 257 2.93 -53.93 29.50
CA ARG A 257 4.38 -53.74 29.67
C ARG A 257 4.83 -53.38 31.09
N MET A 258 3.96 -53.42 32.09
CA MET A 258 4.35 -53.18 33.48
C MET A 258 4.52 -54.51 34.22
N SER A 259 5.77 -54.82 34.58
CA SER A 259 6.15 -55.90 35.51
C SER A 259 5.76 -55.49 36.95
N PRO A 260 5.24 -56.40 37.80
CA PRO A 260 4.84 -56.07 39.16
C PRO A 260 6.03 -56.22 40.09
N ASN A 261 6.93 -55.22 40.13
CA ASN A 261 7.78 -55.09 41.31
C ASN A 261 8.18 -53.64 41.50
N VAL A 262 7.48 -52.96 42.39
CA VAL A 262 7.82 -51.63 42.88
C VAL A 262 8.24 -51.82 44.32
N GLU A 263 9.53 -51.68 44.61
CA GLU A 263 9.98 -51.34 45.96
C GLU A 263 9.87 -49.81 46.12
N PRO A 264 9.24 -49.31 47.20
CA PRO A 264 9.05 -47.88 47.38
C PRO A 264 10.30 -47.26 48.00
N LEU A 265 10.88 -46.24 47.34
CA LEU A 265 11.92 -45.41 47.94
C LEU A 265 11.30 -44.24 48.70
N GLU A 266 11.79 -44.07 49.92
CA GLU A 266 11.36 -43.11 50.93
C GLU A 266 11.58 -41.64 50.52
N SER A 267 10.68 -40.79 51.01
CA SER A 267 10.76 -39.34 51.01
C SER A 267 11.80 -38.84 52.01
N LEU A 268 12.66 -37.91 51.59
CA LEU A 268 13.46 -37.10 52.50
C LEU A 268 13.20 -35.61 52.28
N ASP A 269 12.57 -35.03 53.30
CA ASP A 269 12.40 -33.61 53.54
C ASP A 269 13.75 -32.89 53.75
N SER A 270 13.83 -31.69 53.16
CA SER A 270 14.37 -30.44 53.71
C SER A 270 15.72 -30.41 54.46
N ALA A 271 16.72 -29.72 53.87
CA ALA A 271 17.22 -28.40 54.30
C ALA A 271 18.72 -28.16 54.04
N SER A 272 19.01 -26.93 53.60
CA SER A 272 20.24 -26.14 53.77
C SER A 272 21.22 -26.04 52.59
N GLU A 273 21.52 -24.77 52.31
CA GLU A 273 22.41 -24.18 51.33
C GLU A 273 23.85 -24.70 51.43
N LEU A 274 24.51 -24.92 50.29
CA LEU A 274 25.92 -24.57 50.10
C LEU A 274 26.29 -24.51 48.62
N SER A 275 26.73 -23.32 48.24
CA SER A 275 27.51 -22.90 47.09
C SER A 275 28.55 -23.92 46.60
N ASN A 276 28.50 -24.25 45.30
CA ASN A 276 29.56 -24.03 44.32
C ASN A 276 29.19 -24.76 43.02
N GLU A 277 28.99 -23.99 41.95
CA GLU A 277 28.95 -24.51 40.59
C GLU A 277 30.36 -24.94 40.20
N THR A 278 30.56 -26.25 40.10
CA THR A 278 31.62 -26.83 39.28
C THR A 278 30.93 -27.68 38.22
N GLU A 279 31.11 -27.26 36.97
CA GLU A 279 30.70 -27.93 35.75
C GLU A 279 31.05 -29.42 35.79
N ILE A 280 30.05 -30.28 35.59
CA ILE A 280 30.24 -31.68 35.26
C ILE A 280 29.72 -31.89 33.83
N GLU A 281 30.69 -31.82 32.93
CA GLU A 281 30.85 -32.49 31.64
C GLU A 281 29.77 -33.55 31.32
N PHE A 282 28.92 -33.25 30.34
CA PHE A 282 28.00 -34.19 29.71
C PHE A 282 28.53 -34.57 28.33
N ASP A 283 29.12 -35.76 28.28
CA ASP A 283 29.75 -36.38 27.12
C ASP A 283 28.71 -36.81 26.08
N TRP A 284 28.73 -36.17 24.91
CA TRP A 284 28.00 -36.62 23.72
C TRP A 284 28.99 -37.29 22.78
N ASP A 285 29.20 -38.59 22.95
CA ASP A 285 29.84 -39.47 21.98
C ASP A 285 28.95 -39.56 20.71
N ILE A 286 29.15 -38.62 19.79
CA ILE A 286 28.64 -38.66 18.42
C ILE A 286 29.81 -39.16 17.55
N PRO A 287 29.67 -40.29 16.82
CA PRO A 287 30.72 -40.71 15.89
C PRO A 287 30.95 -39.64 14.83
N GLU A 288 32.19 -39.14 14.74
CA GLU A 288 32.65 -38.24 13.68
C GLU A 288 32.36 -38.88 12.31
N MET A 289 31.40 -38.32 11.59
CA MET A 289 31.19 -38.60 10.18
C MET A 289 32.17 -37.72 9.41
N GLU A 290 33.21 -38.34 8.85
CA GLU A 290 34.17 -37.66 7.98
C GLU A 290 33.43 -36.95 6.83
N PRO A 291 33.77 -35.69 6.51
CA PRO A 291 33.17 -35.00 5.37
C PRO A 291 33.63 -35.68 4.08
N GLU A 292 32.68 -36.22 3.31
CA GLU A 292 32.94 -36.62 1.94
C GLU A 292 33.34 -35.38 1.12
N PRO A 293 34.45 -35.42 0.36
CA PRO A 293 34.84 -34.33 -0.52
C PRO A 293 33.83 -34.21 -1.66
N GLU A 294 33.35 -33.00 -1.91
CA GLU A 294 32.52 -32.67 -3.06
C GLU A 294 33.23 -33.08 -4.37
N GLU A 295 32.57 -33.95 -5.16
CA GLU A 295 33.02 -34.33 -6.49
C GLU A 295 32.97 -33.10 -7.41
N SER A 296 34.14 -32.50 -7.64
CA SER A 296 34.35 -31.52 -8.70
C SER A 296 34.19 -32.18 -10.07
N PHE A 297 33.31 -31.64 -10.91
CA PHE A 297 33.19 -32.03 -12.31
C PHE A 297 34.54 -31.84 -13.05
N PRO A 298 34.98 -32.83 -13.86
CA PRO A 298 36.25 -32.73 -14.59
C PRO A 298 36.15 -31.73 -15.75
N GLU A 299 36.99 -30.69 -15.71
CA GLU A 299 37.28 -29.82 -16.86
C GLU A 299 38.17 -30.58 -17.86
N GLU A 300 37.72 -30.67 -19.11
CA GLU A 300 38.56 -31.11 -20.22
C GLU A 300 39.62 -30.03 -20.56
N PRO A 301 40.85 -30.43 -20.95
CA PRO A 301 41.91 -29.49 -21.25
C PRO A 301 41.69 -28.86 -22.63
N VAL A 302 41.57 -27.52 -22.67
CA VAL A 302 41.74 -26.75 -23.91
C VAL A 302 43.12 -26.10 -23.87
N GLU A 303 43.91 -26.42 -24.88
CA GLU A 303 45.29 -25.96 -25.08
C GLU A 303 45.38 -24.42 -25.10
N VAL A 304 46.44 -23.93 -24.46
CA VAL A 304 46.81 -22.52 -24.38
C VAL A 304 47.38 -22.02 -25.71
N GLU A 305 46.65 -21.16 -26.41
CA GLU A 305 47.22 -20.22 -27.39
C GLU A 305 47.35 -18.83 -26.76
N ASP A 306 48.57 -18.29 -26.79
CA ASP A 306 48.95 -16.94 -26.38
C ASP A 306 48.15 -15.88 -27.15
N VAL A 307 47.27 -15.14 -26.45
CA VAL A 307 46.79 -13.83 -26.90
C VAL A 307 46.74 -12.87 -25.71
N SER A 308 47.62 -11.87 -25.75
CA SER A 308 47.76 -10.81 -24.75
C SER A 308 46.47 -9.99 -24.57
N PRO A 309 46.08 -9.58 -23.35
CA PRO A 309 44.92 -8.74 -23.15
C PRO A 309 45.29 -7.27 -23.42
N LYS A 310 44.64 -6.69 -24.43
CA LYS A 310 44.66 -5.26 -24.74
C LYS A 310 43.68 -4.56 -23.79
N LEU A 311 44.20 -3.68 -22.93
CA LEU A 311 43.43 -2.72 -22.14
C LEU A 311 42.85 -1.67 -23.11
N GLU A 312 41.52 -1.57 -23.18
CA GLU A 312 40.85 -0.41 -23.80
C GLU A 312 40.59 0.66 -22.73
N PRO A 313 41.13 1.89 -22.91
CA PRO A 313 40.79 3.03 -22.10
C PRO A 313 39.57 3.78 -22.66
N GLU A 314 38.84 4.37 -21.73
CA GLU A 314 37.92 5.51 -21.79
C GLU A 314 37.79 6.22 -23.15
N SER A 315 36.55 6.24 -23.67
CA SER A 315 36.16 6.96 -24.87
C SER A 315 36.15 8.48 -24.63
N GLU A 316 37.27 9.13 -24.90
CA GLU A 316 37.34 10.58 -25.12
C GLU A 316 36.84 10.93 -26.53
N LEU A 317 36.03 11.98 -26.61
CA LEU A 317 35.43 12.53 -27.82
C LEU A 317 36.53 12.95 -28.83
N PRO A 318 36.33 12.74 -30.14
CA PRO A 318 37.34 13.14 -31.12
C PRO A 318 37.44 14.67 -31.19
N ALA A 319 38.66 15.18 -31.01
CA ALA A 319 39.02 16.54 -31.39
C ALA A 319 38.92 16.67 -32.91
N PHE A 320 38.03 17.56 -33.37
CA PHE A 320 38.00 17.98 -34.77
C PHE A 320 39.26 18.81 -35.05
N GLU A 321 40.16 18.26 -35.86
CA GLU A 321 41.17 19.02 -36.58
C GLU A 321 40.45 19.82 -37.68
N ILE A 322 40.42 21.14 -37.52
CA ILE A 322 39.96 22.05 -38.57
C ILE A 322 41.18 22.27 -39.47
N GLU A 323 41.15 21.66 -40.65
CA GLU A 323 42.00 22.09 -41.76
C GLU A 323 41.59 23.51 -42.17
N ASP A 324 42.56 24.43 -42.15
CA ASP A 324 42.44 25.79 -42.67
C ASP A 324 42.19 25.73 -44.19
N GLU A 325 40.92 25.65 -44.61
CA GLU A 325 40.51 26.05 -45.95
C GLU A 325 40.04 27.50 -45.95
N ASN A 326 40.73 28.32 -46.75
CA ASN A 326 40.40 29.71 -47.03
C ASN A 326 38.93 29.87 -47.49
N PRO A 327 38.16 30.81 -46.92
CA PRO A 327 36.84 31.13 -47.46
C PRO A 327 36.99 31.96 -48.76
N PRO A 328 36.22 31.67 -49.82
CA PRO A 328 36.11 32.57 -50.96
C PRO A 328 35.28 33.82 -50.59
N GLU A 329 35.72 34.95 -51.12
CA GLU A 329 35.05 36.26 -51.07
C GLU A 329 33.71 36.27 -51.85
N GLN A 330 32.91 37.32 -51.59
CA GLN A 330 31.66 37.78 -52.24
C GLN A 330 30.35 37.24 -51.65
N ASP A 331 29.32 38.02 -51.32
CA ASP A 331 28.99 39.42 -51.63
C ASP A 331 28.06 40.02 -50.55
N SER A 332 28.20 41.34 -50.42
CA SER A 332 27.34 42.33 -49.77
C SER A 332 25.82 42.05 -49.81
N ALA A 333 25.16 42.02 -48.64
CA ALA A 333 23.95 42.82 -48.35
C ALA A 333 23.33 42.47 -46.97
N GLY A 334 23.24 43.47 -46.07
CA GLY A 334 22.15 43.53 -45.09
C GLY A 334 22.45 43.18 -43.63
N GLY A 335 23.49 43.77 -43.03
CA GLY A 335 23.66 43.80 -41.56
C GLY A 335 23.70 45.23 -41.04
N ALA A 336 22.61 45.71 -40.43
CA ALA A 336 22.57 47.01 -39.78
C ALA A 336 23.31 46.95 -38.43
N ILE A 337 24.49 47.57 -38.38
CA ILE A 337 25.29 47.71 -37.16
C ILE A 337 24.74 48.90 -36.36
N LEU A 338 24.12 48.62 -35.21
CA LEU A 338 23.78 49.64 -34.21
C LEU A 338 25.06 50.14 -33.55
N GLN A 339 25.54 51.32 -33.96
CA GLN A 339 26.59 52.04 -33.24
C GLN A 339 25.95 52.68 -32.00
N MET A 340 26.43 52.31 -30.81
CA MET A 340 26.08 53.00 -29.57
C MET A 340 26.97 54.24 -29.42
N GLU A 341 26.38 55.37 -29.04
CA GLU A 341 27.11 56.61 -28.76
C GLU A 341 27.96 56.48 -27.48
N PRO A 342 29.15 57.10 -27.41
CA PRO A 342 30.02 57.01 -26.24
C PRO A 342 29.42 57.82 -25.07
N GLY A 343 28.95 57.14 -24.02
CA GLY A 343 28.40 57.80 -22.83
C GLY A 343 27.47 56.99 -21.93
N THR A 344 27.09 55.76 -22.30
CA THR A 344 26.19 54.91 -21.50
C THR A 344 26.86 53.61 -21.03
N GLU A 345 27.99 53.73 -20.36
CA GLU A 345 28.61 52.59 -19.66
C GLU A 345 28.09 52.54 -18.20
N PRO A 346 27.46 51.44 -17.75
CA PRO A 346 27.03 51.29 -16.36
C PRO A 346 28.25 51.07 -15.43
N PRO A 347 28.16 51.45 -14.14
CA PRO A 347 29.30 51.36 -13.23
C PRO A 347 29.67 49.90 -12.91
N PRO A 348 30.95 49.62 -12.60
CA PRO A 348 31.41 48.27 -12.27
C PRO A 348 30.82 47.80 -10.94
N VAL A 349 30.25 46.59 -10.96
CA VAL A 349 29.65 45.93 -9.80
C VAL A 349 30.75 45.46 -8.85
N SER A 350 30.80 46.01 -7.64
CA SER A 350 31.65 45.51 -6.56
C SER A 350 31.10 44.20 -6.00
N GLN A 351 32.01 43.24 -5.78
CA GLN A 351 31.72 41.94 -5.19
C GLN A 351 31.30 42.08 -3.73
N HIS A 352 30.01 41.96 -3.41
CA HIS A 352 29.54 41.58 -2.07
C HIS A 352 28.41 40.55 -2.14
N ALA A 353 28.57 39.51 -1.32
CA ALA A 353 27.71 38.35 -1.22
C ALA A 353 26.34 38.70 -0.60
N PHE A 354 25.31 37.95 -1.02
CA PHE A 354 23.91 37.95 -0.54
C PHE A 354 23.01 39.14 -0.96
N GLY A 355 22.49 39.10 -2.19
CA GLY A 355 21.38 39.99 -2.60
C GLY A 355 20.68 39.68 -3.94
N GLY A 356 20.86 38.49 -4.52
CA GLY A 356 20.64 38.25 -5.97
C GLY A 356 19.26 37.77 -6.44
N LEU A 357 18.24 37.61 -5.59
CA LEU A 357 16.96 37.01 -6.02
C LEU A 357 15.82 38.02 -6.26
N THR A 358 15.75 39.10 -5.48
CA THR A 358 14.67 40.10 -5.61
C THR A 358 14.84 41.00 -6.83
N GLN A 359 16.07 41.18 -7.33
CA GLN A 359 16.36 42.02 -8.50
C GLN A 359 16.00 41.31 -9.82
N ARG A 360 16.08 39.97 -9.87
CA ARG A 360 15.76 39.17 -11.06
C ARG A 360 14.25 39.10 -11.36
N HIS A 361 13.41 39.15 -10.32
CA HIS A 361 11.96 39.11 -10.50
C HIS A 361 11.40 40.45 -11.04
N ARG A 362 12.12 41.56 -10.83
CA ARG A 362 11.76 42.88 -11.38
C ARG A 362 12.21 43.07 -12.82
N THR A 363 13.39 42.58 -13.20
CA THR A 363 13.86 42.70 -14.59
C THR A 363 13.11 41.78 -15.55
N ALA A 364 12.75 40.56 -15.13
CA ALA A 364 11.95 39.64 -15.95
C ALA A 364 10.49 40.07 -16.13
N SER A 365 9.93 40.88 -15.22
CA SER A 365 8.55 41.40 -15.34
C SER A 365 8.44 42.55 -16.33
N VAL A 366 9.52 43.33 -16.53
CA VAL A 366 9.57 44.47 -17.45
C VAL A 366 9.84 44.04 -18.90
N GLU A 367 10.57 42.94 -19.12
CA GLU A 367 10.89 42.45 -20.47
C GLU A 367 9.77 41.64 -21.14
N ILE A 368 8.77 41.15 -20.39
CA ILE A 368 7.67 40.30 -20.92
C ILE A 368 6.36 41.09 -21.13
N GLY A 369 6.28 42.37 -20.78
CA GLY A 369 5.14 43.22 -21.13
C GLY A 369 3.77 42.71 -20.61
N LEU A 370 3.75 41.90 -19.55
CA LEU A 370 2.56 41.23 -19.05
C LEU A 370 1.69 42.11 -18.11
N GLU A 371 2.20 43.29 -17.73
CA GLU A 371 1.52 44.23 -16.84
C GLU A 371 0.39 45.04 -17.51
N ASN A 372 0.32 45.01 -18.86
CA ASN A 372 -0.69 45.76 -19.62
C ASN A 372 -1.88 44.91 -20.11
N ALA A 373 -1.81 43.57 -19.96
CA ALA A 373 -2.86 42.64 -20.40
C ALA A 373 -3.84 42.21 -19.30
N LEU A 374 -3.52 42.46 -18.02
CA LEU A 374 -4.35 42.06 -16.87
C LEU A 374 -4.96 43.25 -16.11
N ARG A 375 -4.90 44.46 -16.66
CA ARG A 375 -5.62 45.63 -16.13
C ARG A 375 -6.99 45.74 -16.80
N PRO A 376 -8.12 45.58 -16.08
CA PRO A 376 -9.41 45.97 -16.63
C PRO A 376 -9.38 47.48 -16.88
N LYS A 377 -9.46 47.88 -18.16
CA LYS A 377 -9.65 49.27 -18.57
C LYS A 377 -11.05 49.72 -18.17
N SER A 378 -11.21 50.14 -16.92
CA SER A 378 -12.37 50.94 -16.52
C SER A 378 -12.12 52.38 -16.94
N SER A 379 -12.64 52.75 -18.11
CA SER A 379 -12.78 54.16 -18.50
C SER A 379 -14.15 54.63 -18.04
N GLY A 380 -14.16 55.40 -16.96
CA GLY A 380 -15.33 56.13 -16.47
C GLY A 380 -14.86 57.42 -15.81
N PRO A 381 -15.54 58.57 -16.04
CA PRO A 381 -15.12 59.84 -15.47
C PRO A 381 -15.31 59.84 -13.95
N LEU A 382 -14.21 60.05 -13.20
CA LEU A 382 -14.23 60.23 -11.75
C LEU A 382 -14.81 61.60 -11.38
N ALA A 383 -16.14 61.69 -11.26
CA ALA A 383 -16.84 62.69 -10.44
C ALA A 383 -18.35 62.40 -10.38
N ALA A 384 -18.77 61.45 -9.55
CA ALA A 384 -20.18 61.32 -9.17
C ALA A 384 -20.28 61.30 -7.64
N LYS A 385 -20.82 62.38 -7.07
CA LYS A 385 -21.25 62.43 -5.67
C LYS A 385 -22.52 61.56 -5.53
N PRO A 386 -22.70 60.80 -4.44
CA PRO A 386 -23.93 60.03 -4.26
C PRO A 386 -25.11 61.00 -4.07
N ASP A 387 -26.13 60.83 -4.90
CA ASP A 387 -27.34 61.65 -4.88
C ASP A 387 -28.27 61.16 -3.74
N PRO A 388 -28.55 61.97 -2.70
CA PRO A 388 -29.23 61.53 -1.48
C PRO A 388 -30.77 61.46 -1.61
N THR A 389 -31.31 61.44 -2.83
CA THR A 389 -32.77 61.43 -3.07
C THR A 389 -33.34 60.11 -3.55
N ILE A 390 -32.51 59.06 -3.73
CA ILE A 390 -33.01 57.73 -4.09
C ILE A 390 -33.31 56.94 -2.82
N ARG A 391 -34.59 56.90 -2.43
CA ARG A 391 -35.12 55.91 -1.49
C ARG A 391 -35.37 54.61 -2.26
N MET A 392 -34.66 53.55 -1.92
CA MET A 392 -35.00 52.20 -2.36
C MET A 392 -36.23 51.71 -1.56
N PRO A 393 -37.27 51.16 -2.20
CA PRO A 393 -38.35 50.50 -1.49
C PRO A 393 -37.87 49.14 -0.96
N GLU A 394 -38.10 48.89 0.33
CA GLU A 394 -38.00 47.56 0.96
C GLU A 394 -39.30 46.81 0.66
N GLU A 395 -39.33 46.02 -0.42
CA GLU A 395 -40.43 45.09 -0.68
C GLU A 395 -39.88 43.82 -1.32
N GLU A 396 -40.17 42.66 -0.70
CA GLU A 396 -39.72 41.34 -1.16
C GLU A 396 -40.47 40.93 -2.45
N PRO A 397 -39.80 40.28 -3.43
CA PRO A 397 -40.44 39.94 -4.69
C PRO A 397 -41.42 38.78 -4.53
N GLN A 398 -42.70 39.03 -4.80
CA GLN A 398 -43.71 38.00 -5.03
C GLN A 398 -43.52 37.39 -6.43
N LEU A 399 -43.35 36.07 -6.50
CA LEU A 399 -43.31 35.31 -7.75
C LEU A 399 -44.72 34.88 -8.13
N ASP A 400 -45.35 35.63 -9.02
CA ASP A 400 -46.50 35.15 -9.80
C ASP A 400 -46.00 34.53 -11.11
N SER A 401 -46.05 33.21 -11.19
CA SER A 401 -46.24 32.53 -12.48
C SER A 401 -47.02 31.24 -12.28
N GLU A 402 -48.26 31.30 -12.73
CA GLU A 402 -49.23 30.21 -12.84
C GLU A 402 -48.73 29.18 -13.87
N GLU A 403 -48.23 28.02 -13.41
CA GLU A 403 -48.34 26.71 -14.08
C GLU A 403 -47.58 25.65 -13.26
N THR A 404 -48.16 25.25 -12.13
CA THR A 404 -47.85 23.95 -11.52
C THR A 404 -49.15 23.36 -11.01
N THR A 405 -49.80 22.60 -11.89
CA THR A 405 -51.07 21.91 -11.61
C THR A 405 -50.87 20.39 -11.70
N TYR A 406 -50.94 19.77 -10.52
CA TYR A 406 -51.52 18.47 -10.20
C TYR A 406 -50.91 17.16 -10.75
N TRP A 407 -50.39 16.36 -9.81
CA TRP A 407 -50.89 15.01 -9.57
C TRP A 407 -50.96 14.75 -8.06
N VAL A 408 -52.09 15.09 -7.45
CA VAL A 408 -52.58 14.41 -6.23
C VAL A 408 -53.98 13.95 -6.58
N ALA A 409 -54.12 12.65 -6.84
CA ALA A 409 -55.41 12.00 -6.96
C ALA A 409 -55.93 11.75 -5.54
N ASP A 410 -57.01 12.44 -5.19
CA ASP A 410 -57.80 12.17 -4.00
C ASP A 410 -59.01 11.32 -4.42
N SER A 411 -59.13 10.10 -3.87
CA SER A 411 -60.39 9.34 -3.74
C SER A 411 -60.19 8.03 -2.94
N LEU A 412 -60.44 8.14 -1.63
CA LEU A 412 -61.09 7.17 -0.70
C LEU A 412 -60.30 5.91 -0.23
N PRO A 413 -60.61 5.28 0.93
CA PRO A 413 -61.22 5.73 2.22
C PRO A 413 -60.42 5.23 3.48
N ASP A 414 -60.63 5.84 4.66
CA ASP A 414 -60.25 5.28 5.97
C ASP A 414 -61.32 4.27 6.49
N PRO A 415 -61.14 3.41 7.52
CA PRO A 415 -60.03 3.25 8.51
C PRO A 415 -59.63 1.78 8.87
N ASP A 416 -58.54 1.59 9.63
CA ASP A 416 -58.47 0.66 10.80
C ASP A 416 -57.15 0.88 11.60
N PRO A 417 -57.14 0.72 12.94
CA PRO A 417 -56.12 1.30 13.81
C PRO A 417 -54.88 0.41 13.92
N ILE A 418 -53.70 0.96 13.61
CA ILE A 418 -52.41 0.32 13.91
C ILE A 418 -51.75 1.08 15.07
N ILE A 419 -51.37 0.30 16.07
CA ILE A 419 -50.78 0.67 17.35
C ILE A 419 -49.45 1.41 17.15
N GLU A 420 -49.39 2.69 17.52
CA GLU A 420 -48.13 3.42 17.68
C GLU A 420 -47.51 3.09 19.04
N SER A 421 -46.50 2.23 19.04
CA SER A 421 -45.55 2.12 20.15
C SER A 421 -44.56 3.28 20.09
N ASN A 422 -44.74 4.28 20.94
CA ASN A 422 -43.75 5.33 21.19
C ASN A 422 -42.45 4.69 21.75
N PRO A 423 -41.27 4.87 21.14
CA PRO A 423 -40.02 4.57 21.83
C PRO A 423 -39.75 5.68 22.85
N VAL A 424 -39.99 5.36 24.12
CA VAL A 424 -39.56 6.18 25.25
C VAL A 424 -38.03 6.12 25.29
N MET A 425 -37.35 7.15 24.77
CA MET A 425 -35.92 7.32 25.01
C MET A 425 -35.69 7.74 26.46
N ASP A 426 -35.05 6.87 27.22
CA ASP A 426 -34.72 7.09 28.62
C ASP A 426 -33.56 8.10 28.73
N SER A 427 -33.87 9.30 29.23
CA SER A 427 -32.95 10.46 29.27
C SER A 427 -31.65 10.22 30.09
N VAL A 428 -31.61 9.14 30.87
CA VAL A 428 -30.46 8.75 31.68
C VAL A 428 -29.43 7.98 30.84
N ALA A 429 -29.87 7.15 29.89
CA ALA A 429 -28.98 6.40 28.98
C ALA A 429 -28.26 7.32 28.00
N ALA A 430 -28.94 8.38 27.51
CA ALA A 430 -28.32 9.39 26.66
C ALA A 430 -27.22 10.20 27.38
N LYS A 431 -27.33 10.37 28.71
CA LYS A 431 -26.28 11.01 29.53
C LYS A 431 -25.07 10.09 29.74
N THR A 432 -25.29 8.78 29.92
CA THR A 432 -24.21 7.80 30.06
C THR A 432 -23.40 7.65 28.76
N ILE A 433 -24.05 7.68 27.59
CA ILE A 433 -23.37 7.65 26.29
C ILE A 433 -22.59 8.95 26.05
N GLY A 434 -23.16 10.10 26.41
CA GLY A 434 -22.48 11.40 26.33
C GLY A 434 -21.25 11.51 27.24
N ASP A 435 -21.26 10.90 28.42
CA ASP A 435 -20.11 10.89 29.34
C ASP A 435 -19.02 9.89 28.92
N SER A 436 -19.37 8.77 28.26
CA SER A 436 -18.38 7.88 27.63
C SER A 436 -17.66 8.55 26.45
N LEU A 437 -18.38 9.32 25.63
CA LEU A 437 -17.79 10.05 24.49
C LEU A 437 -16.93 11.25 24.93
N ARG A 438 -17.21 11.86 26.08
CA ARG A 438 -16.36 12.92 26.66
C ARG A 438 -15.06 12.42 27.27
N LYS A 439 -14.96 11.11 27.54
CA LYS A 439 -13.73 10.48 28.04
C LYS A 439 -12.70 10.24 26.93
N GLU A 440 -13.14 10.24 25.67
CA GLU A 440 -12.31 10.08 24.47
C GLU A 440 -12.09 11.39 23.71
N ASN A 441 -11.87 12.50 24.43
CA ASN A 441 -11.24 13.65 23.79
C ASN A 441 -9.76 13.32 23.53
N PRO A 442 -9.29 13.29 22.27
CA PRO A 442 -7.86 13.16 22.02
C PRO A 442 -7.17 14.40 22.59
N VAL A 443 -6.26 14.17 23.53
CA VAL A 443 -5.31 15.19 23.99
C VAL A 443 -4.66 15.79 22.73
N PRO A 444 -4.57 17.12 22.58
CA PRO A 444 -3.96 17.73 21.40
C PRO A 444 -2.58 17.12 21.20
N PRO A 445 -2.16 16.84 19.95
CA PRO A 445 -0.90 16.15 19.69
C PRO A 445 0.22 16.97 20.33
N SER A 446 0.78 16.45 21.44
CA SER A 446 2.07 16.89 21.90
C SER A 446 3.01 16.65 20.72
N SER A 447 3.62 17.70 20.20
CA SER A 447 4.60 17.67 19.11
C SER A 447 5.57 16.49 19.28
N THR A 448 5.25 15.34 18.69
CA THR A 448 6.10 14.16 18.72
C THR A 448 6.96 14.26 17.47
N LEU A 449 8.19 14.72 17.66
CA LEU A 449 9.22 14.59 16.65
C LEU A 449 9.44 13.09 16.35
N PRO A 450 9.77 12.71 15.11
CA PRO A 450 10.05 11.32 14.77
C PRO A 450 11.20 10.79 15.65
N LEU A 451 11.06 9.55 16.13
CA LEU A 451 12.07 8.90 16.97
C LEU A 451 13.35 8.62 16.17
N ASP A 452 14.49 9.07 16.70
CA ASP A 452 15.81 8.72 16.20
C ASP A 452 16.29 7.44 16.88
N PHE A 453 16.26 6.32 16.14
CA PHE A 453 16.58 4.99 16.65
C PHE A 453 18.06 4.83 17.03
N GLU A 454 18.99 5.48 16.32
CA GLU A 454 20.42 5.42 16.65
C GLU A 454 20.72 6.14 17.97
N ARG A 455 20.00 7.22 18.25
CA ARG A 455 20.14 7.94 19.51
C ARG A 455 19.45 7.23 20.68
N ALA A 456 18.34 6.54 20.41
CA ALA A 456 17.62 5.77 21.42
C ALA A 456 18.39 4.53 21.91
N SER A 457 19.28 3.96 21.09
CA SER A 457 20.16 2.84 21.45
C SER A 457 21.51 3.26 22.06
N SER A 458 21.92 4.52 21.90
CA SER A 458 23.19 5.07 22.39
C SER A 458 23.03 6.05 23.57
N LEU A 459 22.09 5.78 24.47
CA LEU A 459 21.83 6.64 25.62
C LEU A 459 22.91 6.50 26.69
N SER A 460 23.32 7.63 27.29
CA SER A 460 24.22 7.64 28.44
C SER A 460 23.49 7.29 29.74
N ASP A 461 24.20 6.79 30.77
CA ASP A 461 23.62 6.44 32.07
C ASP A 461 22.76 7.56 32.69
N ALA A 462 23.21 8.81 32.52
CA ALA A 462 22.45 9.98 32.97
C ALA A 462 21.15 10.18 32.18
N GLU A 463 21.13 9.87 30.89
CA GLU A 463 19.94 9.94 30.04
C GLU A 463 18.98 8.78 30.30
N ILE A 464 19.51 7.57 30.53
CA ILE A 464 18.73 6.38 30.88
C ILE A 464 17.92 6.66 32.16
N SER A 465 18.56 7.18 33.21
CA SER A 465 17.85 7.51 34.46
C SER A 465 16.75 8.58 34.28
N ILE A 466 16.93 9.52 33.34
CA ILE A 466 15.92 10.53 33.02
C ILE A 466 14.76 9.91 32.24
N VAL A 467 15.04 9.00 31.32
CA VAL A 467 14.03 8.26 30.55
C VAL A 467 13.22 7.36 31.49
N GLU A 468 13.85 6.64 32.41
CA GLU A 468 13.20 5.83 33.44
C GLU A 468 12.26 6.67 34.33
N ALA A 469 12.74 7.82 34.79
CA ALA A 469 11.91 8.76 35.54
C ALA A 469 10.75 9.33 34.70
N ALA A 470 10.94 9.52 33.38
CA ALA A 470 9.92 10.02 32.46
C ALA A 470 8.89 8.96 32.02
N ILE A 471 9.19 7.67 32.20
CA ILE A 471 8.25 6.55 32.03
C ILE A 471 7.26 6.53 33.20
N SER A 472 7.77 6.71 34.42
CA SER A 472 6.97 6.62 35.65
C SER A 472 6.19 7.90 35.97
N ARG A 473 6.73 9.09 35.66
CA ARG A 473 6.10 10.38 35.98
C ARG A 473 6.47 11.50 35.00
N GLU A 474 5.71 12.60 35.01
CA GLU A 474 6.09 13.81 34.29
C GLU A 474 7.24 14.53 35.03
N VAL A 475 8.34 14.79 34.32
CA VAL A 475 9.58 15.34 34.89
C VAL A 475 9.89 16.73 34.35
N SER A 476 10.58 17.56 35.13
CA SER A 476 10.98 18.91 34.71
C SER A 476 12.48 19.10 34.91
N PRO A 477 13.17 19.92 34.10
CA PRO A 477 14.57 20.26 34.32
C PRO A 477 14.86 20.96 35.66
N SER A 478 13.81 21.39 36.39
CA SER A 478 13.92 22.02 37.71
C SER A 478 13.59 21.04 38.86
N ASP A 479 13.48 19.75 38.57
CA ASP A 479 13.23 18.71 39.57
C ASP A 479 14.45 18.53 40.50
N ALA A 480 14.23 18.64 41.81
CA ALA A 480 15.27 18.54 42.82
C ALA A 480 15.79 17.10 42.99
N ALA A 481 14.94 16.09 42.77
CA ALA A 481 15.32 14.68 42.93
C ALA A 481 16.33 14.26 41.83
N LEU A 482 16.08 14.66 40.59
CA LEU A 482 16.99 14.37 39.46
C LEU A 482 18.30 15.18 39.54
N GLN A 483 18.25 16.42 40.05
CA GLN A 483 19.45 17.23 40.27
C GLN A 483 20.36 16.62 41.35
N ALA A 484 19.77 16.10 42.43
CA ALA A 484 20.51 15.44 43.50
C ALA A 484 21.08 14.08 43.06
N TYR A 485 20.28 13.26 42.38
CA TYR A 485 20.69 11.93 41.93
C TYR A 485 21.84 12.00 40.91
N LEU A 486 21.74 12.90 39.93
CA LEU A 486 22.77 13.04 38.89
C LEU A 486 23.92 13.96 39.30
N SER A 487 23.82 14.68 40.43
CA SER A 487 24.78 15.73 40.84
C SER A 487 25.01 16.81 39.76
N VAL A 488 23.98 17.10 38.96
CA VAL A 488 24.05 18.02 37.82
C VAL A 488 23.16 19.23 38.06
N GLY A 489 23.69 20.43 37.82
CA GLY A 489 22.91 21.67 37.93
C GLY A 489 21.82 21.82 36.85
N ARG A 490 20.79 22.62 37.16
CA ARG A 490 19.66 22.94 36.27
C ARG A 490 20.03 23.26 34.80
N PRO A 491 21.08 24.05 34.48
CA PRO A 491 21.41 24.37 33.09
C PRO A 491 21.77 23.13 32.27
N ARG A 492 22.50 22.18 32.87
CA ARG A 492 22.97 20.97 32.20
C ARG A 492 21.85 19.93 32.08
N LEU A 493 20.97 19.79 33.07
CA LEU A 493 19.73 19.01 32.89
C LEU A 493 18.86 19.57 31.76
N SER A 494 18.72 20.90 31.66
CA SER A 494 17.95 21.49 30.57
C SER A 494 18.55 21.21 29.19
N GLN A 495 19.87 21.06 29.07
CA GLN A 495 20.50 20.64 27.82
C GLN A 495 20.14 19.20 27.47
N ILE A 496 20.21 18.29 28.45
CA ILE A 496 19.89 16.87 28.26
C ILE A 496 18.42 16.69 27.87
N PHE A 497 17.48 17.31 28.61
CA PHE A 497 16.05 17.26 28.29
C PHE A 497 15.72 17.79 26.89
N ASN A 498 16.39 18.85 26.45
CA ASN A 498 16.20 19.38 25.10
C ASN A 498 16.83 18.47 24.03
N GLY A 499 17.94 17.79 24.34
CA GLY A 499 18.55 16.79 23.47
C GLY A 499 17.63 15.59 23.26
N LEU A 500 17.09 15.04 24.34
CA LEU A 500 16.14 13.92 24.31
C LEU A 500 14.81 14.28 23.63
N HIS A 501 14.34 15.52 23.78
CA HIS A 501 13.18 15.99 23.04
C HIS A 501 13.45 16.12 21.53
N LYS A 502 14.63 16.63 21.13
CA LYS A 502 15.01 16.71 19.71
C LYS A 502 15.13 15.34 19.04
N ALA A 503 15.59 14.33 19.79
CA ALA A 503 15.68 12.95 19.33
C ALA A 503 14.32 12.22 19.28
N GLY A 504 13.21 12.89 19.60
CA GLY A 504 11.87 12.28 19.60
C GLY A 504 11.60 11.34 20.78
N ILE A 505 12.53 11.23 21.74
CA ILE A 505 12.44 10.34 22.91
C ILE A 505 11.48 10.90 23.96
N LEU A 506 11.54 12.21 24.20
CA LEU A 506 10.65 12.90 25.13
C LEU A 506 9.68 13.83 24.40
N SER A 507 8.45 13.88 24.88
CA SER A 507 7.42 14.85 24.50
C SER A 507 7.36 15.98 25.52
N VAL A 508 7.10 17.21 25.07
CA VAL A 508 7.03 18.40 25.93
C VAL A 508 5.61 18.92 26.06
N ARG A 509 5.22 19.20 27.30
CA ARG A 509 4.02 19.96 27.65
C ARG A 509 4.39 21.18 28.47
N LYS A 510 3.84 22.34 28.12
CA LYS A 510 4.03 23.57 28.89
C LYS A 510 2.92 23.70 29.94
N LYS A 511 3.29 23.89 31.21
CA LYS A 511 2.35 24.19 32.30
C LYS A 511 2.81 25.48 32.98
N GLY A 512 2.22 26.61 32.59
CA GLY A 512 2.65 27.93 33.07
C GLY A 512 4.06 28.30 32.58
N ARG A 513 4.99 28.60 33.50
CA ARG A 513 6.39 28.96 33.18
C ARG A 513 7.33 27.76 33.09
N THR A 514 6.89 26.57 33.48
CA THR A 514 7.70 25.35 33.47
C THR A 514 7.32 24.43 32.30
N ARG A 515 8.31 23.71 31.79
CA ARG A 515 8.15 22.63 30.81
C ARG A 515 8.19 21.31 31.54
N LEU A 516 7.19 20.48 31.28
CA LEU A 516 7.08 19.10 31.73
C LEU A 516 7.37 18.19 30.55
N PHE A 517 8.22 17.20 30.79
CA PHE A 517 8.62 16.21 29.82
C PHE A 517 8.03 14.86 30.21
N ARG A 518 7.60 14.10 29.22
CA ARG A 518 7.10 12.73 29.36
C ARG A 518 7.65 11.89 28.23
N ILE A 519 7.83 10.59 28.43
CA ILE A 519 8.23 9.70 27.34
C ILE A 519 7.25 9.77 26.16
N SER A 520 7.79 9.81 24.93
CA SER A 520 7.01 9.75 23.69
C SER A 520 6.40 8.36 23.49
N ASN A 521 5.25 8.26 22.81
CA ASN A 521 4.60 6.97 22.57
C ASN A 521 5.48 6.03 21.72
N GLN A 522 6.21 6.58 20.74
CA GLN A 522 7.13 5.82 19.89
C GLN A 522 8.31 5.26 20.70
N ALA A 523 8.93 6.10 21.55
CA ALA A 523 10.00 5.67 22.44
C ALA A 523 9.51 4.67 23.49
N LYS A 524 8.30 4.86 24.03
CA LYS A 524 7.72 3.94 25.00
C LYS A 524 7.55 2.54 24.42
N ALA A 525 7.05 2.43 23.19
CA ALA A 525 6.93 1.15 22.50
C ALA A 525 8.30 0.47 22.33
N HIS A 526 9.31 1.22 21.90
CA HIS A 526 10.68 0.72 21.72
C HIS A 526 11.32 0.19 23.02
N PHE A 527 11.13 0.87 24.15
CA PHE A 527 11.70 0.43 25.43
C PHE A 527 10.88 -0.67 26.13
N THR A 528 9.61 -0.86 25.80
CA THR A 528 8.79 -1.94 26.38
C THR A 528 8.93 -3.29 25.67
N ASP A 529 9.42 -3.30 24.42
CA ASP A 529 9.54 -4.52 23.59
C ASP A 529 10.85 -5.32 23.85
N GLY A 530 11.54 -5.08 24.98
CA GLY A 530 12.65 -5.92 25.44
C GLY A 530 14.05 -5.55 24.97
N HIS A 531 14.27 -4.36 24.39
CA HIS A 531 15.62 -3.93 23.94
C HIS A 531 16.48 -3.21 25.01
N MET A 532 16.23 -3.45 26.30
CA MET A 532 17.04 -2.91 27.41
C MET A 532 17.82 -3.98 28.20
N GLU A 533 17.96 -5.20 27.67
CA GLU A 533 18.90 -6.19 28.18
C GLU A 533 19.93 -6.50 27.08
N ALA A 534 21.01 -5.72 27.07
CA ALA A 534 22.28 -6.06 26.44
C ALA A 534 23.40 -5.59 27.37
#